data_AF-A0A4W5LFU4-F1
#
_entry.id   AF-A0A4W5LFU4-F1
#
_cell.length_a   1.000
_cell.length_b   1.000
_cell.length_c   1.000
_cell.angle_alpha   90.00
_cell.angle_beta   90.00
_cell.angle_gamma   90.00
#
_symmetry.space_group_name_H-M   'P 1'
#
loop_
_entity.id
_entity.type
_entity.pdbx_description
1 polymer ?
#
loop_
_entity_poly.entity_id
_entity_poly.type
_entity_poly.pdbx_seq_one_letter_code
_entity_poly.pdbx_strand_id
1 'polypeptide(L)'
;KWCSHQILTGFLIHVFNSKTAELISHHQVGIKQSFPKEGWVEEDPKEILQSVYECMERTCEKLGQLNIDISNIKAVGVTNQRETTLVWDKETGEPLYNAIVWLDLRTQSTVERLINSTPGKNKNHLKHKTGLPISTYFSAVKLRWLMDNVEEVAEAVLTHRAMFGTVDSWLIWCLTGGKSGGVHITDVTNASRTMLFNIHTLDWDPELCKYFDVPMEILPQVKSSSEIYGSVNSGSLAGVPISGCLGDQSAALVGQMCFQDGQAKNTYGTGCFLLRNTGIKPVMSEHGLLTTLAYKLGKDSPAYYALEGSVAIAGAVVRWLKDNLGIIQSSAEIEKLAGDVGSSYGCYFVPAFSGLYAPYWEPSARGIICGLTQFTNRSHLAFAALEAVCFQTREILEAMNQDYGVPLSQLQVDGGMTSNRLLMQLQADVLCIPVVKPSMSETTALGAAMAAGAAEGVGVWSLTPGDLTTIPTDKYQPLINPEESEFRFARWKKAVQKAMNWETTEPISNGNGPCSNGNGPCSNGNGPCSNGNGPISNGNGPCSNGNGPISNESGEH
;
A
#
# COMPACT_ATOMS: atom_id res chain seq x y z
N LYS A 1 9.08 19.93 -18.26
CA LYS A 1 9.20 18.45 -18.10
C LYS A 1 7.85 17.90 -17.79
N TRP A 2 7.51 16.71 -18.27
CA TRP A 2 6.16 16.18 -18.18
C TRP A 2 6.18 14.90 -17.35
N CYS A 3 5.31 14.77 -16.36
CA CYS A 3 5.17 13.54 -15.57
C CYS A 3 3.75 13.00 -15.68
N SER A 4 3.62 11.73 -16.00
CA SER A 4 2.39 10.97 -15.98
C SER A 4 2.27 10.29 -14.59
N HIS A 5 1.17 10.51 -13.88
CA HIS A 5 0.94 10.01 -12.52
C HIS A 5 -0.45 9.37 -12.44
N GLN A 6 -0.51 8.03 -12.35
CA GLN A 6 -1.76 7.34 -12.07
C GLN A 6 -1.93 7.17 -10.56
N ILE A 7 -2.95 7.83 -10.01
CA ILE A 7 -3.51 7.53 -8.68
C ILE A 7 -4.66 6.55 -8.90
N LEU A 8 -4.97 5.74 -7.89
CA LEU A 8 -6.12 4.82 -7.82
C LEU A 8 -7.46 5.40 -8.38
N THR A 9 -7.60 6.72 -8.37
CA THR A 9 -8.84 7.44 -8.72
C THR A 9 -8.72 8.31 -9.98
N GLY A 10 -7.58 8.32 -10.68
CA GLY A 10 -7.40 9.11 -11.89
C GLY A 10 -5.96 9.26 -12.36
N PHE A 11 -5.81 9.73 -13.60
CA PHE A 11 -4.54 10.03 -14.23
C PHE A 11 -4.27 11.53 -14.20
N LEU A 12 -3.07 11.90 -13.77
CA LEU A 12 -2.61 13.27 -13.66
C LEU A 12 -1.38 13.48 -14.49
N ILE A 13 -1.29 14.66 -15.07
CA ILE A 13 -0.12 15.09 -15.80
C ILE A 13 0.33 16.44 -15.29
N HIS A 14 1.63 16.52 -14.99
CA HIS A 14 2.25 17.70 -14.39
C HIS A 14 3.41 18.19 -15.24
N VAL A 15 3.49 19.52 -15.42
CA VAL A 15 4.60 20.18 -16.09
C VAL A 15 5.44 20.95 -15.08
N PHE A 16 6.68 20.51 -14.88
CA PHE A 16 7.61 21.15 -13.95
C PHE A 16 8.67 21.98 -14.67
N ASN A 17 9.02 23.11 -14.06
CA ASN A 17 10.20 23.89 -14.39
C ASN A 17 11.44 23.20 -13.83
N SER A 18 12.44 22.95 -14.69
CA SER A 18 13.61 22.16 -14.32
C SER A 18 14.61 22.86 -13.41
N LYS A 19 14.53 24.19 -13.29
CA LYS A 19 15.42 24.99 -12.44
C LYS A 19 14.83 25.26 -11.07
N THR A 20 13.51 25.41 -10.98
CA THR A 20 12.82 25.83 -9.74
C THR A 20 11.99 24.72 -9.11
N ALA A 21 11.80 23.59 -9.79
CA ALA A 21 10.87 22.53 -9.40
C ALA A 21 9.39 22.97 -9.28
N GLU A 22 9.07 24.18 -9.76
CA GLU A 22 7.72 24.72 -9.72
C GLU A 22 6.79 23.98 -10.69
N LEU A 23 5.58 23.72 -10.23
CA LEU A 23 4.50 23.19 -11.06
C LEU A 23 3.91 24.31 -11.92
N ILE A 24 4.13 24.23 -13.23
CA ILE A 24 3.71 25.24 -14.23
C ILE A 24 2.28 24.98 -14.73
N SER A 25 1.96 23.72 -15.01
CA SER A 25 0.65 23.33 -15.55
C SER A 25 0.33 21.90 -15.13
N HIS A 26 -0.95 21.59 -15.00
CA HIS A 26 -1.40 20.22 -14.81
C HIS A 26 -2.80 19.98 -15.36
N HIS A 27 -3.12 18.72 -15.61
CA HIS A 27 -4.48 18.26 -15.90
C HIS A 27 -4.71 16.89 -15.24
N GLN A 28 -5.94 16.63 -14.84
CA GLN A 28 -6.34 15.39 -14.20
C GLN A 28 -7.65 14.89 -14.80
N VAL A 29 -7.70 13.60 -15.10
CA VAL A 29 -8.89 12.88 -15.55
C VAL A 29 -9.14 11.74 -14.58
N GLY A 30 -10.37 11.61 -14.09
CA GLY A 30 -10.76 10.49 -13.23
C GLY A 30 -10.86 9.19 -14.02
N ILE A 31 -10.49 8.06 -13.41
CA ILE A 31 -10.65 6.72 -13.97
C ILE A 31 -11.68 5.97 -13.13
N LYS A 32 -12.55 5.20 -13.78
CA LYS A 32 -13.54 4.37 -13.10
C LYS A 32 -12.91 3.07 -12.63
N GLN A 33 -13.20 2.73 -11.38
CA GLN A 33 -12.93 1.41 -10.83
C GLN A 33 -14.17 0.52 -11.03
N SER A 34 -13.93 -0.70 -11.49
CA SER A 34 -14.94 -1.75 -11.59
C SER A 34 -14.83 -2.69 -10.39
N PHE A 35 -15.97 -3.08 -9.84
CA PHE A 35 -16.08 -4.02 -8.72
C PHE A 35 -17.00 -5.18 -9.10
N PRO A 36 -16.55 -6.13 -9.94
CA PRO A 36 -17.43 -7.19 -10.48
C PRO A 36 -17.98 -8.12 -9.40
N LYS A 37 -17.21 -8.32 -8.31
CA LYS A 37 -17.53 -9.16 -7.15
C LYS A 37 -16.95 -8.52 -5.89
N GLU A 38 -17.41 -8.97 -4.73
CA GLU A 38 -16.83 -8.57 -3.45
C GLU A 38 -15.33 -8.88 -3.40
N GLY A 39 -14.53 -7.88 -2.98
CA GLY A 39 -13.08 -7.96 -2.92
C GLY A 39 -12.36 -7.88 -4.29
N TRP A 40 -13.09 -7.79 -5.40
CA TRP A 40 -12.51 -7.68 -6.74
C TRP A 40 -12.47 -6.22 -7.18
N VAL A 41 -11.31 -5.79 -7.68
CA VAL A 41 -11.08 -4.41 -8.13
C VAL A 41 -10.31 -4.42 -9.44
N GLU A 42 -10.93 -3.84 -10.46
CA GLU A 42 -10.44 -3.81 -11.84
C GLU A 42 -10.47 -2.40 -12.41
N GLU A 43 -9.57 -2.16 -13.37
CA GLU A 43 -9.57 -0.95 -14.20
C GLU A 43 -9.46 -1.34 -15.67
N ASP A 44 -10.14 -0.61 -16.55
CA ASP A 44 -10.04 -0.83 -18.00
C ASP A 44 -8.70 -0.23 -18.51
N PRO A 45 -7.78 -1.06 -19.05
CA PRO A 45 -6.50 -0.57 -19.59
C PRO A 45 -6.63 0.46 -20.70
N LYS A 46 -7.73 0.44 -21.46
CA LYS A 46 -8.02 1.42 -22.51
C LYS A 46 -8.49 2.74 -21.93
N GLU A 47 -9.30 2.72 -20.87
CA GLU A 47 -9.70 3.93 -20.15
C GLU A 47 -8.48 4.60 -19.50
N ILE A 48 -7.58 3.80 -18.90
CA ILE A 48 -6.29 4.29 -18.40
C ILE A 48 -5.54 5.01 -19.54
N LEU A 49 -5.34 4.35 -20.68
CA LEU A 49 -4.60 4.92 -21.79
C LEU A 49 -5.25 6.17 -22.39
N GLN A 50 -6.57 6.16 -22.55
CA GLN A 50 -7.33 7.31 -23.05
C GLN A 50 -7.19 8.51 -22.11
N SER A 51 -7.25 8.29 -20.79
CA SER A 51 -7.06 9.34 -19.80
C SER A 51 -5.65 9.95 -19.86
N VAL A 52 -4.63 9.14 -20.17
CA VAL A 52 -3.24 9.62 -20.40
C VAL A 52 -3.20 10.56 -21.59
N TYR A 53 -3.74 10.15 -22.73
CA TYR A 53 -3.75 10.97 -23.95
C TYR A 53 -4.56 12.26 -23.77
N GLU A 54 -5.72 12.19 -23.12
CA GLU A 54 -6.51 13.39 -22.83
C GLU A 54 -5.73 14.37 -21.95
N CYS A 55 -5.16 13.89 -20.84
CA CYS A 55 -4.35 14.72 -19.98
C CYS A 55 -3.10 15.27 -20.69
N MET A 56 -2.49 14.53 -21.65
CA MET A 56 -1.37 15.00 -22.48
C MET A 56 -1.79 16.24 -23.26
N GLU A 57 -2.84 16.10 -24.07
CA GLU A 57 -3.30 17.12 -24.99
C GLU A 57 -3.84 18.33 -24.22
N ARG A 58 -4.68 18.12 -23.21
CA ARG A 58 -5.22 19.21 -22.35
C ARG A 58 -4.13 19.98 -21.63
N THR A 59 -3.06 19.32 -21.20
CA THR A 59 -1.95 20.02 -20.56
C THR A 59 -1.15 20.84 -21.57
N CYS A 60 -0.94 20.32 -22.78
CA CYS A 60 -0.30 21.06 -23.87
C CYS A 60 -1.13 22.28 -24.31
N GLU A 61 -2.46 22.14 -24.40
CA GLU A 61 -3.39 23.27 -24.64
C GLU A 61 -3.22 24.36 -23.57
N LYS A 62 -3.18 23.98 -22.29
CA LYS A 62 -2.95 24.92 -21.17
C LYS A 62 -1.58 25.61 -21.26
N LEU A 63 -0.52 24.90 -21.68
CA LEU A 63 0.79 25.53 -21.89
C LEU A 63 0.74 26.58 -23.01
N GLY A 64 0.02 26.31 -24.10
CA GLY A 64 -0.21 27.28 -25.17
C GLY A 64 -0.92 28.54 -24.67
N GLN A 65 -1.91 28.40 -23.79
CA GLN A 65 -2.60 29.54 -23.14
C GLN A 65 -1.67 30.37 -22.24
N LEU A 66 -0.63 29.75 -21.68
CA LEU A 66 0.42 30.41 -20.91
C LEU A 66 1.55 30.96 -21.80
N ASN A 67 1.42 30.90 -23.13
CA ASN A 67 2.46 31.25 -24.11
C ASN A 67 3.78 30.47 -23.92
N ILE A 68 3.69 29.22 -23.47
CA ILE A 68 4.84 28.32 -23.32
C ILE A 68 4.86 27.36 -24.51
N ASP A 69 5.92 27.42 -25.31
CA ASP A 69 6.12 26.49 -26.43
C ASP A 69 6.35 25.06 -25.91
N ILE A 70 5.61 24.11 -26.48
CA ILE A 70 5.66 22.67 -26.20
C ILE A 70 7.08 22.12 -26.46
N SER A 71 7.84 22.72 -27.38
CA SER A 71 9.26 22.36 -27.64
C SER A 71 10.17 22.53 -26.41
N ASN A 72 9.72 23.23 -25.37
CA ASN A 72 10.40 23.34 -24.07
C ASN A 72 10.24 22.09 -23.19
N ILE A 73 9.35 21.16 -23.53
CA ILE A 73 9.26 19.86 -22.85
C ILE A 73 10.40 18.97 -23.34
N LYS A 74 11.39 18.77 -22.46
CA LYS A 74 12.61 18.02 -22.80
C LYS A 74 12.53 16.51 -22.55
N ALA A 75 11.62 16.08 -21.67
CA ALA A 75 11.48 14.68 -21.30
C ALA A 75 10.12 14.40 -20.64
N VAL A 76 9.70 13.14 -20.74
CA VAL A 76 8.55 12.52 -20.10
C VAL A 76 9.03 11.52 -19.04
N GLY A 77 8.51 11.68 -17.82
CA GLY A 77 8.60 10.69 -16.75
C GLY A 77 7.28 9.97 -16.56
N VAL A 78 7.34 8.68 -16.24
CA VAL A 78 6.18 7.84 -15.96
C VAL A 78 6.24 7.40 -14.51
N THR A 79 5.15 7.59 -13.78
CA THR A 79 4.95 6.98 -12.47
C THR A 79 3.52 6.49 -12.30
N ASN A 80 3.38 5.38 -11.59
CA ASN A 80 2.17 4.58 -11.65
C ASN A 80 1.87 3.93 -10.31
N GLN A 81 0.60 3.59 -10.12
CA GLN A 81 0.23 2.61 -9.10
C GLN A 81 0.98 1.30 -9.35
N ARG A 82 1.64 0.82 -8.29
CA ARG A 82 2.45 -0.40 -8.32
C ARG A 82 1.56 -1.63 -8.27
N GLU A 83 2.17 -2.80 -8.52
CA GLU A 83 1.59 -4.16 -8.51
C GLU A 83 0.43 -4.45 -9.49
N THR A 84 -0.36 -3.45 -9.88
CA THR A 84 -1.50 -3.56 -10.80
C THR A 84 -1.06 -4.25 -12.09
N THR A 85 -1.73 -5.33 -12.44
CA THR A 85 -1.26 -6.33 -13.40
C THR A 85 -2.06 -6.27 -14.68
N LEU A 86 -1.37 -6.12 -15.81
CA LEU A 86 -1.93 -6.10 -17.15
C LEU A 86 -1.33 -7.21 -18.01
N VAL A 87 -2.15 -7.79 -18.88
CA VAL A 87 -1.73 -8.69 -19.94
C VAL A 87 -2.39 -8.26 -21.24
N TRP A 88 -1.60 -8.11 -22.30
CA TRP A 88 -2.08 -7.72 -23.62
C TRP A 88 -1.44 -8.57 -24.71
N ASP A 89 -2.01 -8.52 -25.90
CA ASP A 89 -1.50 -9.23 -27.07
C ASP A 89 -0.57 -8.30 -27.87
N LYS A 90 0.66 -8.76 -28.15
CA LYS A 90 1.67 -7.99 -28.88
C LYS A 90 1.36 -7.75 -30.35
N GLU A 91 0.56 -8.61 -30.97
CA GLU A 91 0.20 -8.55 -32.39
C GLU A 91 -1.01 -7.64 -32.61
N THR A 92 -2.06 -7.80 -31.79
CA THR A 92 -3.27 -6.99 -31.90
C THR A 92 -3.13 -5.63 -31.22
N GLY A 93 -2.33 -5.59 -30.14
CA GLY A 93 -2.19 -4.47 -29.22
C GLY A 93 -3.34 -4.31 -28.23
N GLU A 94 -4.24 -5.29 -28.17
CA GLU A 94 -5.43 -5.25 -27.33
C GLU A 94 -5.15 -5.86 -25.95
N PRO A 95 -5.64 -5.25 -24.86
CA PRO A 95 -5.67 -5.90 -23.55
C PRO A 95 -6.50 -7.19 -23.61
N LEU A 96 -6.00 -8.25 -22.98
CA LEU A 96 -6.67 -9.56 -22.94
C LEU A 96 -7.64 -9.69 -21.77
N TYR A 97 -7.54 -8.81 -20.78
CA TYR A 97 -8.43 -8.68 -19.64
C TYR A 97 -8.31 -7.28 -19.04
N ASN A 98 -9.20 -6.94 -18.10
CA ASN A 98 -9.03 -5.73 -17.29
C ASN A 98 -7.75 -5.80 -16.44
N ALA A 99 -7.20 -4.64 -16.09
CA ALA A 99 -6.09 -4.58 -15.14
C ALA A 99 -6.58 -5.01 -13.74
N ILE A 100 -5.91 -6.00 -13.14
CA ILE A 100 -6.22 -6.41 -11.76
C ILE A 100 -5.45 -5.49 -10.81
N VAL A 101 -6.18 -4.68 -10.04
CA VAL A 101 -5.61 -3.62 -9.19
C VAL A 101 -4.94 -4.22 -7.95
N TRP A 102 -3.93 -3.53 -7.41
CA TRP A 102 -3.14 -3.99 -6.28
C TRP A 102 -3.94 -4.41 -5.04
N LEU A 103 -5.06 -3.73 -4.76
CA LEU A 103 -5.94 -4.00 -3.61
C LEU A 103 -6.96 -5.13 -3.83
N ASP A 104 -6.94 -5.77 -5.00
CA ASP A 104 -7.79 -6.91 -5.33
C ASP A 104 -7.43 -8.15 -4.49
N LEU A 105 -8.46 -8.81 -3.95
CA LEU A 105 -8.36 -9.97 -3.06
C LEU A 105 -8.70 -11.30 -3.74
N ARG A 106 -9.00 -11.34 -5.04
CA ARG A 106 -9.44 -12.56 -5.76
C ARG A 106 -8.40 -13.68 -5.72
N THR A 107 -7.13 -13.30 -5.56
CA THR A 107 -5.99 -14.22 -5.57
C THR A 107 -5.75 -14.89 -4.21
N GLN A 108 -6.63 -14.71 -3.23
CA GLN A 108 -6.50 -15.29 -1.89
C GLN A 108 -6.32 -16.82 -1.93
N SER A 109 -7.14 -17.54 -2.70
CA SER A 109 -7.01 -19.00 -2.84
C SER A 109 -5.70 -19.40 -3.53
N THR A 110 -5.25 -18.62 -4.53
CA THR A 110 -3.95 -18.81 -5.19
C THR A 110 -2.80 -18.64 -4.20
N VAL A 111 -2.84 -17.62 -3.36
CA VAL A 111 -1.86 -17.35 -2.30
C VAL A 111 -1.83 -18.48 -1.29
N GLU A 112 -2.99 -18.95 -0.81
CA GLU A 112 -3.07 -20.08 0.13
C GLU A 112 -2.50 -21.36 -0.46
N ARG A 113 -2.81 -21.67 -1.73
CA ARG A 113 -2.26 -22.81 -2.46
C ARG A 113 -0.73 -22.71 -2.56
N LEU A 114 -0.21 -21.54 -2.93
CA LEU A 114 1.23 -21.30 -3.05
C LEU A 114 1.91 -21.44 -1.68
N ILE A 115 1.40 -20.80 -0.63
CA ILE A 115 1.94 -20.91 0.74
C ILE A 115 1.94 -22.38 1.19
N ASN A 116 0.84 -23.11 0.97
CA ASN A 116 0.75 -24.53 1.31
C ASN A 116 1.76 -25.41 0.57
N SER A 117 2.23 -24.99 -0.61
CA SER A 117 3.28 -25.68 -1.37
C SER A 117 4.71 -25.40 -0.87
N THR A 118 4.89 -24.37 -0.04
CA THR A 118 6.21 -24.03 0.53
C THR A 118 6.58 -24.91 1.72
N PRO A 119 7.89 -25.18 1.93
CA PRO A 119 8.36 -25.81 3.15
C PRO A 119 7.89 -25.06 4.40
N GLY A 120 7.22 -25.77 5.32
CA GLY A 120 6.72 -25.19 6.57
C GLY A 120 5.56 -24.21 6.41
N LYS A 121 4.88 -24.16 5.25
CA LYS A 121 3.77 -23.23 4.96
C LYS A 121 4.15 -21.77 5.24
N ASN A 122 5.35 -21.40 4.84
CA ASN A 122 5.96 -20.13 5.19
C ASN A 122 5.67 -19.05 4.14
N LYS A 123 4.83 -18.07 4.49
CA LYS A 123 4.56 -16.90 3.63
C LYS A 123 5.81 -16.10 3.24
N ASN A 124 6.90 -16.20 3.99
CA ASN A 124 8.16 -15.50 3.72
C ASN A 124 9.16 -16.35 2.90
N HIS A 125 8.76 -17.49 2.34
CA HIS A 125 9.67 -18.40 1.63
C HIS A 125 10.51 -17.71 0.54
N LEU A 126 9.90 -16.79 -0.20
CA LEU A 126 10.54 -16.06 -1.30
C LEU A 126 11.16 -14.72 -0.89
N LYS A 127 11.06 -14.35 0.39
CA LYS A 127 11.51 -13.04 0.88
C LYS A 127 12.99 -12.82 0.67
N HIS A 128 13.82 -13.86 0.81
CA HIS A 128 15.27 -13.75 0.63
C HIS A 128 15.69 -13.32 -0.80
N LYS A 129 14.87 -13.56 -1.84
CA LYS A 129 15.12 -13.11 -3.22
C LYS A 129 14.41 -11.82 -3.58
N THR A 130 13.19 -11.65 -3.10
CA THR A 130 12.28 -10.58 -3.56
C THR A 130 12.17 -9.42 -2.57
N GLY A 131 12.49 -9.65 -1.29
CA GLY A 131 12.15 -8.72 -0.22
C GLY A 131 10.68 -8.76 0.23
N LEU A 132 9.86 -9.61 -0.39
CA LEU A 132 8.40 -9.61 -0.28
C LEU A 132 7.86 -10.93 0.33
N PRO A 133 6.79 -10.88 1.13
CA PRO A 133 6.00 -12.06 1.48
C PRO A 133 5.10 -12.51 0.32
N ILE A 134 4.67 -13.77 0.29
CA ILE A 134 3.58 -14.22 -0.57
C ILE A 134 2.27 -13.60 -0.07
N SER A 135 1.66 -12.77 -0.90
CA SER A 135 0.45 -11.99 -0.57
C SER A 135 -0.35 -11.72 -1.83
N THR A 136 -1.65 -11.45 -1.68
CA THR A 136 -2.55 -11.05 -2.78
C THR A 136 -2.11 -9.74 -3.44
N TYR A 137 -1.28 -8.95 -2.75
CA TYR A 137 -0.84 -7.63 -3.16
C TYR A 137 -0.03 -7.63 -4.46
N PHE A 138 0.86 -8.60 -4.68
CA PHE A 138 1.89 -8.53 -5.72
C PHE A 138 1.47 -9.13 -7.08
N SER A 139 2.17 -8.75 -8.16
CA SER A 139 1.74 -9.04 -9.54
C SER A 139 1.77 -10.52 -9.92
N ALA A 140 2.74 -11.31 -9.45
CA ALA A 140 2.90 -12.71 -9.87
C ALA A 140 1.65 -13.56 -9.61
N VAL A 141 0.99 -13.36 -8.47
CA VAL A 141 -0.23 -14.12 -8.12
C VAL A 141 -1.44 -13.70 -8.96
N LYS A 142 -1.49 -12.43 -9.38
CA LYS A 142 -2.52 -11.90 -10.28
C LYS A 142 -2.32 -12.42 -11.70
N LEU A 143 -1.07 -12.41 -12.18
CA LEU A 143 -0.70 -12.99 -13.48
C LEU A 143 -1.03 -14.49 -13.53
N ARG A 144 -0.66 -15.25 -12.48
CA ARG A 144 -1.01 -16.66 -12.38
C ARG A 144 -2.51 -16.90 -12.41
N TRP A 145 -3.28 -16.06 -11.70
CA TRP A 145 -4.73 -16.14 -11.71
C TRP A 145 -5.30 -15.88 -13.11
N LEU A 146 -4.80 -14.88 -13.84
CA LEU A 146 -5.22 -14.60 -15.21
C LEU A 146 -4.95 -15.80 -16.13
N MET A 147 -3.76 -16.40 -16.04
CA MET A 147 -3.42 -17.59 -16.82
C MET A 147 -4.28 -18.82 -16.47
N ASP A 148 -4.73 -18.93 -15.22
CA ASP A 148 -5.58 -20.04 -14.75
C ASP A 148 -7.06 -19.87 -15.11
N ASN A 149 -7.55 -18.62 -15.26
CA ASN A 149 -8.99 -18.32 -15.26
C ASN A 149 -9.48 -17.53 -16.49
N VAL A 150 -8.61 -16.98 -17.31
CA VAL A 150 -8.97 -16.21 -18.51
C VAL A 150 -8.44 -16.93 -19.74
N GLU A 151 -9.35 -17.51 -20.53
CA GLU A 151 -9.04 -18.36 -21.68
C GLU A 151 -8.20 -17.60 -22.73
N GLU A 152 -8.53 -16.34 -22.98
CA GLU A 152 -7.82 -15.48 -23.93
C GLU A 152 -6.36 -15.22 -23.50
N VAL A 153 -6.12 -15.11 -22.19
CA VAL A 153 -4.76 -14.97 -21.63
C VAL A 153 -4.00 -16.28 -21.76
N ALA A 154 -4.62 -17.40 -21.38
CA ALA A 154 -4.00 -18.72 -21.49
C ALA A 154 -3.58 -19.03 -22.94
N GLU A 155 -4.48 -18.78 -23.90
CA GLU A 155 -4.21 -19.00 -25.32
C GLU A 155 -3.11 -18.07 -25.86
N ALA A 156 -3.11 -16.79 -25.46
CA ALA A 156 -2.07 -15.86 -25.88
C ALA A 156 -0.69 -16.23 -25.31
N VAL A 157 -0.62 -16.79 -24.10
CA VAL A 157 0.63 -17.31 -23.54
C VAL A 157 1.09 -18.55 -24.32
N LEU A 158 0.20 -19.51 -24.57
CA LEU A 158 0.52 -20.73 -25.31
C LEU A 158 0.99 -20.45 -26.75
N THR A 159 0.44 -19.42 -27.37
CA THR A 159 0.80 -19.00 -28.74
C THR A 159 1.89 -17.92 -28.78
N HIS A 160 2.56 -17.64 -27.65
CA HIS A 160 3.63 -16.65 -27.51
C HIS A 160 3.27 -15.22 -27.96
N ARG A 161 1.99 -14.85 -27.92
CA ARG A 161 1.48 -13.50 -28.23
C ARG A 161 1.36 -12.61 -27.01
N ALA A 162 1.24 -13.20 -25.81
CA ALA A 162 1.06 -12.44 -24.58
C ALA A 162 2.27 -11.58 -24.21
N MET A 163 1.99 -10.40 -23.68
CA MET A 163 2.91 -9.52 -22.98
C MET A 163 2.34 -9.21 -21.61
N PHE A 164 3.18 -9.24 -20.59
CA PHE A 164 2.85 -8.86 -19.23
C PHE A 164 3.52 -7.53 -18.88
N GLY A 165 2.89 -6.78 -17.98
CA GLY A 165 3.51 -5.63 -17.35
C GLY A 165 2.68 -5.05 -16.22
N THR A 166 3.35 -4.29 -15.37
CA THR A 166 2.68 -3.28 -14.54
C THR A 166 2.28 -2.08 -15.41
N VAL A 167 1.55 -1.14 -14.82
CA VAL A 167 0.99 0.03 -15.52
C VAL A 167 2.06 0.83 -16.28
N ASP A 168 3.25 1.04 -15.71
CA ASP A 168 4.36 1.70 -16.41
C ASP A 168 4.72 1.02 -17.73
N SER A 169 4.80 -0.31 -17.73
CA SER A 169 5.18 -1.08 -18.92
C SER A 169 4.12 -0.97 -20.01
N TRP A 170 2.83 -1.03 -19.64
CA TRP A 170 1.71 -0.79 -20.55
C TRP A 170 1.78 0.61 -21.16
N LEU A 171 1.95 1.64 -20.32
CA LEU A 171 1.99 3.03 -20.77
C LEU A 171 3.18 3.28 -21.69
N ILE A 172 4.37 2.81 -21.33
CA ILE A 172 5.58 3.01 -22.14
C ILE A 172 5.44 2.27 -23.47
N TRP A 173 4.94 1.04 -23.47
CA TRP A 173 4.70 0.27 -24.69
C TRP A 173 3.71 0.98 -25.62
N CYS A 174 2.56 1.46 -25.12
CA CYS A 174 1.59 2.20 -25.91
C CYS A 174 2.14 3.54 -26.43
N LEU A 175 2.76 4.33 -25.57
CA LEU A 175 3.25 5.67 -25.91
C LEU A 175 4.40 5.65 -26.94
N THR A 176 5.16 4.57 -26.99
CA THR A 176 6.29 4.40 -27.94
C THR A 176 5.88 3.72 -29.25
N GLY A 177 4.61 3.36 -29.44
CA GLY A 177 4.09 2.87 -30.73
C GLY A 177 3.29 1.56 -30.66
N GLY A 178 3.16 0.94 -29.49
CA GLY A 178 2.35 -0.26 -29.29
C GLY A 178 2.74 -1.40 -30.24
N LYS A 179 1.77 -1.98 -30.96
CA LYS A 179 2.05 -3.04 -31.94
C LYS A 179 2.95 -2.60 -33.10
N SER A 180 3.12 -1.29 -33.30
CA SER A 180 3.94 -0.69 -34.36
C SER A 180 5.36 -0.36 -33.91
N GLY A 181 5.91 -1.09 -32.93
CA GLY A 181 7.29 -0.92 -32.44
C GLY A 181 7.41 -0.40 -31.01
N GLY A 182 6.36 -0.55 -30.21
CA GLY A 182 6.33 -0.20 -28.79
C GLY A 182 7.41 -0.91 -27.99
N VAL A 183 8.07 -0.15 -27.13
CA VAL A 183 9.17 -0.59 -26.27
C VAL A 183 8.60 -1.28 -25.03
N HIS A 184 8.86 -2.58 -24.89
CA HIS A 184 8.40 -3.38 -23.75
C HIS A 184 9.42 -3.39 -22.62
N ILE A 185 9.30 -2.43 -21.72
CA ILE A 185 10.22 -2.26 -20.59
C ILE A 185 9.48 -1.97 -19.29
N THR A 186 10.18 -2.14 -18.17
CA THR A 186 9.78 -1.66 -16.83
C THR A 186 11.04 -1.20 -16.09
N ASP A 187 10.91 -0.41 -15.03
CA ASP A 187 12.06 -0.03 -14.20
C ASP A 187 12.27 -1.01 -13.04
N VAL A 188 13.45 -0.93 -12.40
CA VAL A 188 13.78 -1.77 -11.23
C VAL A 188 12.82 -1.60 -10.06
N THR A 189 12.21 -0.42 -9.88
CA THR A 189 11.31 -0.17 -8.76
C THR A 189 9.99 -0.90 -8.97
N ASN A 190 9.37 -0.80 -10.15
CA ASN A 190 8.16 -1.56 -10.52
C ASN A 190 8.43 -3.07 -10.60
N ALA A 191 9.55 -3.49 -11.21
CA ALA A 191 9.92 -4.91 -11.29
C ALA A 191 10.03 -5.55 -9.89
N SER A 192 10.60 -4.83 -8.91
CA SER A 192 10.74 -5.32 -7.53
C SER A 192 9.41 -5.60 -6.83
N ARG A 193 8.28 -5.17 -7.40
CA ARG A 193 6.92 -5.35 -6.84
C ARG A 193 6.17 -6.54 -7.41
N THR A 194 6.79 -7.26 -8.34
CA THR A 194 6.12 -8.35 -9.06
C THR A 194 6.19 -9.70 -8.35
N MET A 195 7.16 -9.91 -7.45
CA MET A 195 7.63 -11.22 -6.97
C MET A 195 8.29 -12.14 -8.02
N LEU A 196 8.56 -11.64 -9.23
CA LEU A 196 9.30 -12.36 -10.27
C LEU A 196 10.75 -11.87 -10.40
N PHE A 197 11.05 -10.72 -9.78
CA PHE A 197 12.33 -10.03 -9.84
C PHE A 197 13.19 -10.34 -8.61
N ASN A 198 14.47 -10.65 -8.81
CA ASN A 198 15.42 -10.81 -7.73
C ASN A 198 16.13 -9.49 -7.46
N ILE A 199 15.92 -8.97 -6.25
CA ILE A 199 16.39 -7.63 -5.88
C ILE A 199 17.91 -7.56 -5.73
N HIS A 200 18.62 -8.70 -5.65
CA HIS A 200 20.08 -8.74 -5.53
C HIS A 200 20.77 -8.78 -6.89
N THR A 201 20.23 -9.55 -7.83
CA THR A 201 20.76 -9.65 -9.21
C THR A 201 20.27 -8.53 -10.10
N LEU A 202 19.17 -7.87 -9.70
CA LEU A 202 18.48 -6.83 -10.46
C LEU A 202 17.96 -7.33 -11.82
N ASP A 203 17.47 -8.56 -11.87
CA ASP A 203 16.91 -9.18 -13.07
C ASP A 203 15.76 -10.14 -12.71
N TRP A 204 15.00 -10.58 -13.72
CA TRP A 204 14.02 -11.64 -13.59
C TRP A 204 14.70 -12.94 -13.15
N ASP A 205 14.12 -13.60 -12.15
CA ASP A 205 14.70 -14.80 -11.56
C ASP A 205 14.01 -16.05 -12.13
N PRO A 206 14.75 -16.96 -12.80
CA PRO A 206 14.17 -18.16 -13.38
C PRO A 206 13.50 -19.09 -12.36
N GLU A 207 13.99 -19.11 -11.11
CA GLU A 207 13.39 -19.95 -10.06
C GLU A 207 12.07 -19.36 -9.57
N LEU A 208 11.98 -18.02 -9.44
CA LEU A 208 10.72 -17.34 -9.14
C LEU A 208 9.71 -17.56 -10.27
N CYS A 209 10.11 -17.35 -11.53
CA CYS A 209 9.25 -17.57 -12.69
C CYS A 209 8.74 -19.02 -12.73
N LYS A 210 9.61 -20.01 -12.51
CA LYS A 210 9.22 -21.42 -12.40
C LYS A 210 8.26 -21.68 -11.23
N TYR A 211 8.48 -21.06 -10.07
CA TYR A 211 7.62 -21.23 -8.90
C TYR A 211 6.19 -20.74 -9.15
N PHE A 212 6.03 -19.62 -9.85
CA PHE A 212 4.72 -19.09 -10.24
C PHE A 212 4.21 -19.65 -11.57
N ASP A 213 4.95 -20.54 -12.23
CA ASP A 213 4.65 -21.05 -13.57
C ASP A 213 4.43 -19.91 -14.58
N VAL A 214 5.30 -18.91 -14.56
CA VAL A 214 5.27 -17.74 -15.45
C VAL A 214 6.37 -17.89 -16.51
N PRO A 215 6.03 -17.86 -17.81
CA PRO A 215 7.03 -17.82 -18.87
C PRO A 215 7.85 -16.53 -18.82
N MET A 216 9.17 -16.62 -18.98
CA MET A 216 10.03 -15.43 -18.94
C MET A 216 9.86 -14.56 -20.20
N GLU A 217 9.45 -15.15 -21.32
CA GLU A 217 9.30 -14.48 -22.61
C GLU A 217 8.19 -13.44 -22.67
N ILE A 218 7.24 -13.47 -21.72
CA ILE A 218 6.17 -12.46 -21.63
C ILE A 218 6.59 -11.26 -20.78
N LEU A 219 7.74 -11.31 -20.09
CA LEU A 219 8.18 -10.28 -19.16
C LEU A 219 8.87 -9.11 -19.88
N PRO A 220 8.66 -7.86 -19.43
CA PRO A 220 9.33 -6.69 -20.00
C PRO A 220 10.82 -6.69 -19.72
N GLN A 221 11.63 -6.05 -20.56
CA GLN A 221 13.03 -5.84 -20.23
C GLN A 221 13.14 -4.86 -19.04
N VAL A 222 13.88 -5.23 -17.99
CA VAL A 222 14.11 -4.35 -16.84
C VAL A 222 15.19 -3.31 -17.15
N LYS A 223 14.90 -2.05 -16.86
CA LYS A 223 15.75 -0.88 -17.10
C LYS A 223 16.02 -0.10 -15.81
N SER A 224 16.97 0.84 -15.85
CA SER A 224 17.13 1.79 -14.74
C SER A 224 15.95 2.77 -14.68
N SER A 225 15.78 3.43 -13.54
CA SER A 225 14.70 4.41 -13.32
C SER A 225 14.91 5.75 -14.05
N SER A 226 16.09 5.95 -14.67
CA SER A 226 16.49 7.22 -15.29
C SER A 226 17.43 6.99 -16.48
N GLU A 227 16.88 6.65 -17.64
CA GLU A 227 17.57 6.47 -18.93
C GLU A 227 16.57 6.66 -20.07
N ILE A 228 17.01 7.04 -21.27
CA ILE A 228 16.11 7.18 -22.44
C ILE A 228 15.66 5.79 -22.91
N TYR A 229 14.37 5.48 -22.75
CA TYR A 229 13.78 4.20 -23.15
C TYR A 229 13.29 4.21 -24.60
N GLY A 230 12.81 5.37 -25.06
CA GLY A 230 12.19 5.58 -26.36
C GLY A 230 11.62 7.00 -26.44
N SER A 231 10.89 7.30 -27.50
CA SER A 231 10.21 8.59 -27.68
C SER A 231 8.71 8.40 -27.82
N VAL A 232 7.93 9.38 -27.38
CA VAL A 232 6.49 9.44 -27.63
C VAL A 232 6.25 9.41 -29.14
N ASN A 233 5.40 8.50 -29.62
CA ASN A 233 5.22 8.24 -31.04
C ASN A 233 4.25 9.21 -31.73
N SER A 234 3.27 9.77 -31.02
CA SER A 234 2.19 10.59 -31.60
C SER A 234 1.65 11.65 -30.64
N GLY A 235 0.82 12.56 -31.18
CA GLY A 235 0.20 13.64 -30.41
C GLY A 235 1.11 14.85 -30.24
N SER A 236 0.72 15.78 -29.36
CA SER A 236 1.44 17.04 -29.13
C SER A 236 2.88 16.86 -28.62
N LEU A 237 3.19 15.70 -28.04
CA LEU A 237 4.52 15.37 -27.51
C LEU A 237 5.33 14.43 -28.41
N ALA A 238 4.92 14.21 -29.66
CA ALA A 238 5.65 13.33 -30.58
C ALA A 238 7.15 13.69 -30.65
N GLY A 239 8.02 12.68 -30.53
CA GLY A 239 9.47 12.82 -30.51
C GLY A 239 10.09 13.11 -29.14
N VAL A 240 9.32 13.56 -28.15
CA VAL A 240 9.84 13.82 -26.79
C VAL A 240 10.27 12.50 -26.15
N PRO A 241 11.48 12.41 -25.56
CA PRO A 241 11.97 11.18 -24.96
C PRO A 241 11.19 10.83 -23.69
N ILE A 242 10.86 9.55 -23.53
CA ILE A 242 10.44 8.95 -22.27
C ILE A 242 11.71 8.44 -21.59
N SER A 243 12.06 9.04 -20.46
CA SER A 243 13.39 8.84 -19.88
C SER A 243 13.43 8.69 -18.36
N GLY A 244 12.27 8.62 -17.71
CA GLY A 244 12.17 8.29 -16.30
C GLY A 244 10.97 7.38 -16.05
N CYS A 245 11.16 6.36 -15.22
CA CYS A 245 10.11 5.43 -14.83
C CYS A 245 10.35 5.02 -13.37
N LEU A 246 9.36 5.24 -12.50
CA LEU A 246 9.40 4.84 -11.10
C LEU A 246 7.99 4.50 -10.60
N GLY A 247 7.86 3.44 -9.81
CA GLY A 247 6.62 3.19 -9.06
C GLY A 247 6.30 4.39 -8.15
N ASP A 248 5.02 4.70 -7.97
CA ASP A 248 4.52 5.91 -7.27
C ASP A 248 5.24 6.21 -5.94
N GLN A 249 5.37 5.23 -5.06
CA GLN A 249 5.98 5.47 -3.74
C GLN A 249 7.49 5.71 -3.84
N SER A 250 8.16 5.04 -4.79
CA SER A 250 9.58 5.25 -5.11
C SER A 250 9.81 6.61 -5.77
N ALA A 251 8.91 7.04 -6.65
CA ALA A 251 8.92 8.38 -7.23
C ALA A 251 8.72 9.45 -6.15
N ALA A 252 7.78 9.27 -5.22
CA ALA A 252 7.61 10.20 -4.10
C ALA A 252 8.86 10.30 -3.21
N LEU A 253 9.59 9.19 -3.01
CA LEU A 253 10.89 9.19 -2.30
C LEU A 253 11.94 10.05 -3.03
N VAL A 254 12.03 9.94 -4.35
CA VAL A 254 12.89 10.79 -5.19
C VAL A 254 12.43 12.25 -5.15
N GLY A 255 11.13 12.51 -5.26
CA GLY A 255 10.56 13.86 -5.25
C GLY A 255 10.72 14.60 -3.92
N GLN A 256 10.79 13.85 -2.82
CA GLN A 256 11.15 14.35 -1.48
C GLN A 256 12.66 14.52 -1.28
N MET A 257 13.46 14.23 -2.31
CA MET A 257 14.92 14.29 -2.28
C MET A 257 15.56 13.41 -1.18
N CYS A 258 14.92 12.27 -0.88
CA CYS A 258 15.45 11.31 0.08
C CYS A 258 16.58 10.47 -0.53
N PHE A 259 17.67 11.13 -0.95
CA PHE A 259 18.83 10.51 -1.62
C PHE A 259 19.91 10.01 -0.66
N GLN A 260 19.90 10.50 0.58
CA GLN A 260 20.86 10.11 1.61
C GLN A 260 20.34 8.93 2.40
N ASP A 261 21.27 8.08 2.81
CA ASP A 261 20.99 6.89 3.61
C ASP A 261 20.26 7.26 4.92
N GLY A 262 19.21 6.51 5.23
CA GLY A 262 18.37 6.70 6.40
C GLY A 262 17.26 7.75 6.24
N GLN A 263 17.22 8.57 5.18
CA GLN A 263 16.11 9.50 4.93
C GLN A 263 14.82 8.74 4.62
N ALA A 264 13.68 9.28 5.03
CA ALA A 264 12.40 8.61 4.87
C ALA A 264 11.26 9.58 4.58
N LYS A 265 10.28 9.13 3.81
CA LYS A 265 9.04 9.85 3.54
C LYS A 265 7.81 9.05 3.91
N ASN A 266 6.72 9.76 4.25
CA ASN A 266 5.37 9.19 4.39
C ASN A 266 4.38 9.88 3.44
N THR A 267 3.72 9.10 2.60
CA THR A 267 2.63 9.61 1.74
C THR A 267 1.28 9.37 2.43
N TYR A 268 0.55 10.43 2.78
CA TYR A 268 -0.78 10.36 3.41
C TYR A 268 -1.90 10.51 2.37
N GLY A 269 -2.42 9.36 1.92
CA GLY A 269 -3.58 9.27 1.04
C GLY A 269 -4.74 8.53 1.73
N THR A 270 -5.45 7.69 0.97
CA THR A 270 -6.46 6.77 1.52
C THR A 270 -5.85 5.85 2.60
N GLY A 271 -4.63 5.36 2.35
CA GLY A 271 -3.73 4.76 3.33
C GLY A 271 -2.44 5.60 3.48
N CYS A 272 -1.50 5.14 4.30
CA CYS A 272 -0.15 5.70 4.39
C CYS A 272 0.91 4.72 3.87
N PHE A 273 1.92 5.25 3.20
CA PHE A 273 3.06 4.48 2.72
C PHE A 273 4.35 5.16 3.15
N LEU A 274 5.04 4.52 4.09
CA LEU A 274 6.32 4.96 4.64
C LEU A 274 7.43 4.25 3.89
N LEU A 275 8.35 5.00 3.29
CA LEU A 275 9.55 4.46 2.65
C LEU A 275 10.79 5.11 3.27
N ARG A 276 11.77 4.27 3.63
CA ARG A 276 13.07 4.70 4.15
C ARG A 276 14.17 4.22 3.23
N ASN A 277 14.98 5.14 2.72
CA ASN A 277 16.19 4.83 1.95
C ASN A 277 17.21 4.10 2.83
N THR A 278 17.69 2.94 2.38
CA THR A 278 18.70 2.13 3.09
C THR A 278 20.04 2.05 2.35
N GLY A 279 20.27 2.97 1.42
CA GLY A 279 21.49 3.03 0.63
C GLY A 279 21.57 1.90 -0.39
N ILE A 280 22.80 1.50 -0.71
CA ILE A 280 23.10 0.48 -1.74
C ILE A 280 23.03 -0.96 -1.23
N LYS A 281 22.69 -1.16 0.04
CA LYS A 281 22.57 -2.48 0.66
C LYS A 281 21.11 -2.74 1.03
N PRO A 282 20.53 -3.88 0.61
CA PRO A 282 19.19 -4.23 1.04
C PRO A 282 19.19 -4.55 2.54
N VAL A 283 18.27 -3.95 3.28
CA VAL A 283 17.98 -4.32 4.68
C VAL A 283 16.78 -5.27 4.67
N MET A 284 17.03 -6.53 5.03
CA MET A 284 15.98 -7.55 5.10
C MET A 284 15.20 -7.40 6.40
N SER A 285 13.91 -7.08 6.31
CA SER A 285 13.09 -6.85 7.51
C SER A 285 12.78 -8.14 8.28
N GLU A 286 12.89 -8.08 9.60
CA GLU A 286 12.40 -9.10 10.54
C GLU A 286 11.10 -8.66 11.24
N HIS A 287 10.71 -7.38 11.10
CA HIS A 287 9.58 -6.76 11.77
C HIS A 287 8.37 -6.51 10.85
N GLY A 288 8.19 -7.35 9.83
CA GLY A 288 7.00 -7.35 8.98
C GLY A 288 6.96 -6.26 7.90
N LEU A 289 8.08 -5.57 7.64
CA LEU A 289 8.22 -4.63 6.55
C LEU A 289 8.65 -5.32 5.25
N LEU A 290 8.49 -4.58 4.14
CA LEU A 290 8.97 -4.97 2.83
C LEU A 290 10.37 -4.43 2.60
N THR A 291 11.21 -5.21 1.94
CA THR A 291 12.49 -4.75 1.37
C THR A 291 12.28 -4.56 -0.12
N THR A 292 12.63 -3.40 -0.66
CA THR A 292 12.31 -3.06 -2.06
C THR A 292 13.39 -2.17 -2.68
N LEU A 293 13.27 -1.91 -3.98
CA LEU A 293 14.14 -0.96 -4.68
C LEU A 293 13.59 0.46 -4.52
N ALA A 294 14.43 1.37 -4.02
CA ALA A 294 14.13 2.79 -3.93
C ALA A 294 14.20 3.43 -5.32
N TYR A 295 15.31 3.24 -6.03
CA TYR A 295 15.55 3.76 -7.38
C TYR A 295 16.88 3.24 -7.93
N LYS A 296 17.07 3.33 -9.25
CA LYS A 296 18.38 3.24 -9.91
C LYS A 296 18.50 4.36 -10.94
N LEU A 297 19.20 5.44 -10.60
CA LEU A 297 19.19 6.70 -11.37
C LEU A 297 20.23 6.71 -12.51
N GLY A 298 20.20 5.69 -13.36
CA GLY A 298 21.11 5.53 -14.50
C GLY A 298 21.54 4.08 -14.70
N LYS A 299 21.87 3.71 -15.94
CA LYS A 299 22.23 2.34 -16.31
C LYS A 299 23.42 1.81 -15.49
N ASP A 300 24.46 2.64 -15.36
CA ASP A 300 25.71 2.30 -14.67
C ASP A 300 25.76 2.83 -13.23
N SER A 301 24.67 3.43 -12.75
CA SER A 301 24.54 3.88 -11.37
C SER A 301 24.18 2.72 -10.43
N PRO A 302 24.60 2.77 -9.15
CA PRO A 302 24.18 1.78 -8.17
C PRO A 302 22.66 1.84 -7.94
N ALA A 303 22.08 0.68 -7.64
CA ALA A 303 20.71 0.60 -7.16
C ALA A 303 20.66 0.97 -5.67
N TYR A 304 19.65 1.74 -5.29
CA TYR A 304 19.35 2.05 -3.91
C TYR A 304 18.11 1.28 -3.46
N TYR A 305 18.10 0.90 -2.20
CA TYR A 305 17.04 0.09 -1.58
C TYR A 305 16.24 0.92 -0.60
N ALA A 306 15.06 0.40 -0.27
CA ALA A 306 14.22 0.95 0.78
C ALA A 306 13.60 -0.14 1.65
N LEU A 307 13.36 0.21 2.91
CA LEU A 307 12.34 -0.42 3.72
C LEU A 307 11.01 0.27 3.46
N GLU A 308 9.95 -0.51 3.30
CA GLU A 308 8.60 -0.01 3.09
C GLU A 308 7.64 -0.62 4.09
N GLY A 309 6.81 0.23 4.70
CA GLY A 309 5.66 -0.17 5.50
C GLY A 309 4.41 0.58 5.06
N SER A 310 3.28 -0.09 5.16
CA SER A 310 1.99 0.45 4.73
C SER A 310 0.97 0.40 5.86
N VAL A 311 0.16 1.46 5.92
CA VAL A 311 -1.03 1.57 6.75
C VAL A 311 -2.22 1.63 5.82
N ALA A 312 -3.09 0.62 5.85
CA ALA A 312 -4.20 0.58 4.90
C ALA A 312 -5.23 1.70 5.10
N ILE A 313 -5.48 2.08 6.34
CA ILE A 313 -6.55 3.04 6.69
C ILE A 313 -5.94 4.30 7.31
N ALA A 314 -5.84 5.34 6.48
CA ALA A 314 -5.47 6.70 6.87
C ALA A 314 -6.57 7.69 6.47
N GLY A 315 -6.55 8.24 5.25
CA GLY A 315 -7.62 9.12 4.75
C GLY A 315 -8.98 8.42 4.68
N ALA A 316 -8.98 7.09 4.57
CA ALA A 316 -10.19 6.29 4.66
C ALA A 316 -10.92 6.43 6.02
N VAL A 317 -10.23 6.65 7.15
CA VAL A 317 -10.93 6.89 8.43
C VAL A 317 -11.68 8.22 8.43
N VAL A 318 -11.09 9.27 7.85
CA VAL A 318 -11.75 10.57 7.70
C VAL A 318 -12.98 10.45 6.80
N ARG A 319 -12.85 9.74 5.68
CA ARG A 319 -13.96 9.47 4.77
C ARG A 319 -15.07 8.67 5.45
N TRP A 320 -14.73 7.65 6.21
CA TRP A 320 -15.69 6.83 6.96
C TRP A 320 -16.43 7.64 8.04
N LEU A 321 -15.74 8.52 8.78
CA LEU A 321 -16.39 9.43 9.72
C LEU A 321 -17.44 10.34 9.04
N LYS A 322 -17.19 10.72 7.79
CA LYS A 322 -18.07 11.56 6.98
C LYS A 322 -19.25 10.76 6.40
N ASP A 323 -18.94 9.74 5.61
CA ASP A 323 -19.92 9.00 4.80
C ASP A 323 -20.75 8.01 5.63
N ASN A 324 -20.18 7.43 6.69
CA ASN A 324 -20.84 6.37 7.47
C ASN A 324 -21.36 6.83 8.83
N LEU A 325 -20.59 7.65 9.57
CA LEU A 325 -21.02 8.14 10.89
C LEU A 325 -21.66 9.53 10.88
N GLY A 326 -21.50 10.30 9.79
CA GLY A 326 -22.01 11.67 9.72
C GLY A 326 -21.44 12.63 10.78
N ILE A 327 -20.27 12.31 11.35
CA ILE A 327 -19.60 13.13 12.38
C ILE A 327 -19.11 14.46 11.79
N ILE A 328 -18.67 14.40 10.53
CA ILE A 328 -18.26 15.55 9.72
C ILE A 328 -19.02 15.53 8.39
N GLN A 329 -19.17 16.69 7.76
CA GLN A 329 -19.79 16.87 6.45
C GLN A 329 -18.77 16.94 5.32
N SER A 330 -17.53 17.31 5.63
CA SER A 330 -16.43 17.36 4.66
C SER A 330 -15.10 16.95 5.31
N SER A 331 -14.14 16.47 4.52
CA SER A 331 -12.81 16.12 5.03
C SER A 331 -12.07 17.31 5.65
N ALA A 332 -12.36 18.54 5.24
CA ALA A 332 -11.76 19.75 5.79
C ALA A 332 -12.31 20.09 7.20
N GLU A 333 -13.55 19.68 7.51
CA GLU A 333 -14.17 19.97 8.80
C GLU A 333 -13.48 19.24 9.96
N ILE A 334 -12.87 18.07 9.71
CA ILE A 334 -12.23 17.28 10.76
C ILE A 334 -11.14 18.04 11.51
N GLU A 335 -10.39 18.91 10.81
CA GLU A 335 -9.32 19.72 11.40
C GLU A 335 -9.89 20.69 12.42
N LYS A 336 -10.94 21.42 12.05
CA LYS A 336 -11.63 22.36 12.94
C LYS A 336 -12.24 21.63 14.12
N LEU A 337 -12.98 20.55 13.84
CA LEU A 337 -13.72 19.81 14.86
C LEU A 337 -12.78 19.17 15.89
N ALA A 338 -11.65 18.60 15.46
CA ALA A 338 -10.62 18.08 16.35
C ALA A 338 -9.89 19.21 17.10
N GLY A 339 -9.64 20.33 16.45
CA GLY A 339 -9.00 21.51 17.05
C GLY A 339 -9.75 22.09 18.24
N ASP A 340 -11.07 21.93 18.31
CA ASP A 340 -11.92 22.44 19.41
C ASP A 340 -11.63 21.77 20.78
N VAL A 341 -11.06 20.56 20.80
CA VAL A 341 -10.83 19.80 22.05
C VAL A 341 -9.36 19.67 22.44
N GLY A 342 -8.42 19.89 21.52
CA GLY A 342 -6.96 19.87 21.78
C GLY A 342 -6.35 18.51 22.18
N SER A 343 -7.17 17.51 22.57
CA SER A 343 -6.76 16.15 22.91
C SER A 343 -7.92 15.18 22.69
N SER A 344 -7.60 13.89 22.56
CA SER A 344 -8.58 12.80 22.59
C SER A 344 -9.11 12.49 24.01
N TYR A 345 -8.49 13.04 25.06
CA TYR A 345 -8.82 12.79 26.48
C TYR A 345 -8.95 11.29 26.84
N GLY A 346 -8.10 10.46 26.23
CA GLY A 346 -8.07 9.01 26.47
C GLY A 346 -9.00 8.19 25.57
N CYS A 347 -9.69 8.82 24.61
CA CYS A 347 -10.38 8.13 23.54
C CYS A 347 -9.37 7.63 22.49
N TYR A 348 -9.40 6.34 22.15
CA TYR A 348 -8.57 5.76 21.10
C TYR A 348 -9.44 5.19 19.99
N PHE A 349 -9.05 5.49 18.75
CA PHE A 349 -9.68 4.95 17.55
C PHE A 349 -8.70 3.98 16.89
N VAL A 350 -9.12 2.75 16.66
CA VAL A 350 -8.35 1.73 15.94
C VAL A 350 -9.01 1.51 14.59
N PRO A 351 -8.46 2.01 13.48
CA PRO A 351 -9.16 2.00 12.20
C PRO A 351 -8.90 0.70 11.39
N ALA A 352 -9.03 -0.46 12.03
CA ALA A 352 -8.80 -1.77 11.41
C ALA A 352 -10.02 -2.26 10.60
N PHE A 353 -10.50 -1.45 9.63
CA PHE A 353 -11.72 -1.77 8.86
C PHE A 353 -11.55 -2.99 7.93
N SER A 354 -10.32 -3.31 7.54
CA SER A 354 -9.96 -4.44 6.70
C SER A 354 -8.82 -5.26 7.32
N GLY A 355 -8.77 -5.33 8.65
CA GLY A 355 -7.63 -5.87 9.40
C GLY A 355 -6.50 -4.86 9.61
N LEU A 356 -5.47 -5.28 10.33
CA LEU A 356 -4.23 -4.52 10.54
C LEU A 356 -3.13 -5.02 9.61
N TYR A 357 -2.41 -4.09 9.00
CA TYR A 357 -1.29 -4.36 8.08
C TYR A 357 0.02 -4.40 8.88
N ALA A 358 1.15 -4.03 8.26
CA ALA A 358 2.41 -3.91 8.98
C ALA A 358 2.25 -3.01 10.22
N PRO A 359 2.95 -3.31 11.34
CA PRO A 359 3.80 -4.49 11.55
C PRO A 359 3.01 -5.77 11.93
N TYR A 360 1.71 -5.68 12.18
CA TYR A 360 0.90 -6.72 12.81
C TYR A 360 0.46 -7.86 11.89
N TRP A 361 0.06 -7.53 10.65
CA TRP A 361 -0.49 -8.48 9.67
C TRP A 361 -1.62 -9.35 10.24
N GLU A 362 -2.60 -8.71 10.89
CA GLU A 362 -3.72 -9.37 11.57
C GLU A 362 -5.04 -9.15 10.82
N PRO A 363 -5.45 -10.07 9.93
CA PRO A 363 -6.66 -9.94 9.13
C PRO A 363 -7.95 -10.04 9.97
N SER A 364 -7.91 -10.68 11.14
CA SER A 364 -9.07 -10.79 12.04
C SER A 364 -9.38 -9.50 12.80
N ALA A 365 -8.46 -8.52 12.78
CA ALA A 365 -8.64 -7.29 13.52
C ALA A 365 -9.82 -6.49 12.99
N ARG A 366 -10.60 -5.86 13.88
CA ARG A 366 -11.72 -5.00 13.51
C ARG A 366 -11.61 -3.63 14.15
N GLY A 367 -12.24 -2.64 13.51
CA GLY A 367 -12.19 -1.28 14.01
C GLY A 367 -12.85 -1.15 15.37
N ILE A 368 -12.17 -0.52 16.34
CA ILE A 368 -12.72 -0.28 17.69
C ILE A 368 -12.54 1.18 18.08
N ILE A 369 -13.46 1.68 18.89
CA ILE A 369 -13.33 2.95 19.60
C ILE A 369 -13.43 2.63 21.09
N CYS A 370 -12.43 3.00 21.88
CA CYS A 370 -12.38 2.69 23.31
C CYS A 370 -11.93 3.89 24.15
N GLY A 371 -12.14 3.81 25.46
CA GLY A 371 -11.82 4.91 26.38
C GLY A 371 -12.88 6.02 26.41
N LEU A 372 -14.11 5.71 26.01
CA LEU A 372 -15.23 6.64 26.06
C LEU A 372 -15.66 6.91 27.50
N THR A 373 -15.93 8.17 27.83
CA THR A 373 -16.51 8.63 29.09
C THR A 373 -17.74 9.49 28.82
N GLN A 374 -18.47 9.90 29.86
CA GLN A 374 -19.60 10.83 29.71
C GLN A 374 -19.20 12.21 29.13
N PHE A 375 -17.92 12.56 29.19
CA PHE A 375 -17.37 13.79 28.60
C PHE A 375 -17.10 13.67 27.09
N THR A 376 -16.93 12.45 26.59
CA THR A 376 -16.55 12.21 25.20
C THR A 376 -17.64 12.66 24.24
N ASN A 377 -17.24 13.32 23.16
CA ASN A 377 -18.13 13.89 22.15
C ASN A 377 -17.51 13.71 20.75
N ARG A 378 -18.23 14.15 19.71
CA ARG A 378 -17.79 13.99 18.31
C ARG A 378 -16.43 14.61 17.99
N SER A 379 -16.04 15.69 18.67
CA SER A 379 -14.73 16.35 18.49
C SER A 379 -13.58 15.48 19.00
N HIS A 380 -13.79 14.79 20.12
CA HIS A 380 -12.83 13.81 20.62
C HIS A 380 -12.65 12.62 19.68
N LEU A 381 -13.73 12.17 19.04
CA LEU A 381 -13.68 11.09 18.04
C LEU A 381 -12.91 11.52 16.79
N ALA A 382 -13.16 12.76 16.32
CA ALA A 382 -12.41 13.35 15.20
C ALA A 382 -10.91 13.47 15.52
N PHE A 383 -10.57 13.94 16.73
CA PHE A 383 -9.18 14.01 17.19
C PHE A 383 -8.55 12.62 17.27
N ALA A 384 -9.21 11.65 17.91
CA ALA A 384 -8.71 10.29 18.06
C ALA A 384 -8.49 9.61 16.70
N ALA A 385 -9.32 9.90 15.69
CA ALA A 385 -9.14 9.38 14.34
C ALA A 385 -7.89 9.95 13.64
N LEU A 386 -7.60 11.25 13.78
CA LEU A 386 -6.35 11.83 13.28
C LEU A 386 -5.14 11.29 14.04
N GLU A 387 -5.23 11.21 15.38
CA GLU A 387 -4.16 10.69 16.24
C GLU A 387 -3.85 9.22 15.93
N ALA A 388 -4.86 8.41 15.58
CA ALA A 388 -4.70 7.02 15.16
C ALA A 388 -3.86 6.87 13.89
N VAL A 389 -4.01 7.76 12.91
CA VAL A 389 -3.16 7.77 11.71
C VAL A 389 -1.70 8.05 12.09
N CYS A 390 -1.48 8.98 13.03
CA CYS A 390 -0.15 9.29 13.52
C CYS A 390 0.50 8.14 14.26
N PHE A 391 -0.27 7.43 15.08
CA PHE A 391 0.24 6.29 15.81
C PHE A 391 0.55 5.09 14.91
N GLN A 392 -0.30 4.78 13.93
CA GLN A 392 0.01 3.72 12.95
C GLN A 392 1.29 4.04 12.19
N THR A 393 1.50 5.31 11.80
CA THR A 393 2.76 5.75 11.20
C THR A 393 3.95 5.54 12.14
N ARG A 394 3.79 5.83 13.43
CA ARG A 394 4.82 5.60 14.44
C ARG A 394 5.17 4.12 14.60
N GLU A 395 4.20 3.21 14.57
CA GLU A 395 4.43 1.76 14.65
C GLU A 395 5.31 1.26 13.50
N ILE A 396 5.03 1.72 12.28
CA ILE A 396 5.85 1.41 11.10
C ILE A 396 7.27 1.97 11.28
N LEU A 397 7.39 3.20 11.77
CA LEU A 397 8.70 3.84 11.98
C LEU A 397 9.52 3.14 13.07
N GLU A 398 8.89 2.69 14.15
CA GLU A 398 9.55 1.89 15.18
C GLU A 398 10.03 0.54 14.63
N ALA A 399 9.26 -0.13 13.77
CA ALA A 399 9.70 -1.32 13.06
C ALA A 399 10.89 -1.01 12.12
N MET A 400 10.85 0.11 11.38
CA MET A 400 11.96 0.53 10.52
C MET A 400 13.23 0.84 11.31
N ASN A 401 13.10 1.44 12.48
CA ASN A 401 14.25 1.72 13.35
C ASN A 401 14.87 0.43 13.88
N GLN A 402 14.05 -0.58 14.20
CA GLN A 402 14.53 -1.90 14.64
C GLN A 402 15.26 -2.63 13.52
N ASP A 403 14.73 -2.63 12.30
CA ASP A 403 15.36 -3.28 11.14
C ASP A 403 16.62 -2.55 10.65
N TYR A 404 16.62 -1.22 10.65
CA TYR A 404 17.76 -0.42 10.14
C TYR A 404 18.84 -0.16 11.21
N GLY A 405 18.49 -0.22 12.50
CA GLY A 405 19.43 -0.03 13.62
C GLY A 405 19.77 1.42 13.97
N VAL A 406 19.29 2.40 13.21
CA VAL A 406 19.48 3.83 13.49
C VAL A 406 18.12 4.54 13.53
N PRO A 407 17.80 5.31 14.58
CA PRO A 407 16.57 6.10 14.63
C PRO A 407 16.49 7.15 13.52
N LEU A 408 15.31 7.33 12.94
CA LEU A 408 15.03 8.42 12.00
C LEU A 408 15.12 9.79 12.71
N SER A 409 15.76 10.78 12.08
CA SER A 409 15.95 12.12 12.66
C SER A 409 14.91 13.16 12.22
N GLN A 410 14.24 12.93 11.10
CA GLN A 410 13.17 13.77 10.56
C GLN A 410 12.33 12.96 9.56
N LEU A 411 11.06 13.31 9.41
CA LEU A 411 10.16 12.65 8.46
C LEU A 411 9.69 13.62 7.37
N GLN A 412 9.98 13.30 6.11
CA GLN A 412 9.37 14.00 4.98
C GLN A 412 7.93 13.51 4.78
N VAL A 413 6.99 14.40 4.44
CA VAL A 413 5.58 14.03 4.27
C VAL A 413 4.97 14.65 3.02
N ASP A 414 4.09 13.90 2.37
CA ASP A 414 3.31 14.35 1.20
C ASP A 414 1.93 13.68 1.14
N GLY A 415 1.13 14.01 0.14
CA GLY A 415 -0.23 13.49 -0.03
C GLY A 415 -1.32 14.39 0.58
N GLY A 416 -2.57 14.13 0.20
CA GLY A 416 -3.69 15.04 0.43
C GLY A 416 -3.98 15.36 1.90
N MET A 417 -3.75 14.44 2.83
CA MET A 417 -4.00 14.71 4.25
C MET A 417 -2.99 15.68 4.86
N THR A 418 -1.84 15.91 4.24
CA THR A 418 -0.82 16.87 4.74
C THR A 418 -1.28 18.32 4.67
N SER A 419 -2.40 18.60 4.00
CA SER A 419 -3.09 19.88 4.07
C SER A 419 -3.63 20.20 5.47
N ASN A 420 -3.93 19.17 6.28
CA ASN A 420 -4.39 19.31 7.66
C ASN A 420 -3.21 19.61 8.59
N ARG A 421 -3.14 20.83 9.11
CA ARG A 421 -2.01 21.31 9.93
C ARG A 421 -2.00 20.63 11.29
N LEU A 422 -3.17 20.36 11.86
CA LEU A 422 -3.29 19.61 13.11
C LEU A 422 -2.71 18.21 12.98
N LEU A 423 -3.00 17.48 11.89
CA LEU A 423 -2.41 16.16 11.64
C LEU A 423 -0.89 16.23 11.56
N MET A 424 -0.33 17.22 10.85
CA MET A 424 1.13 17.38 10.74
C MET A 424 1.78 17.68 12.09
N GLN A 425 1.15 18.52 12.91
CA GLN A 425 1.61 18.80 14.27
C GLN A 425 1.53 17.54 15.15
N LEU A 426 0.41 16.82 15.13
CA LEU A 426 0.23 15.57 15.87
C LEU A 426 1.26 14.52 15.46
N GLN A 427 1.60 14.45 14.18
CA GLN A 427 2.63 13.52 13.71
C GLN A 427 4.01 13.86 14.29
N ALA A 428 4.38 15.15 14.28
CA ALA A 428 5.65 15.59 14.88
C ALA A 428 5.68 15.31 16.39
N ASP A 429 4.56 15.59 17.08
CA ASP A 429 4.39 15.35 18.51
C ASP A 429 4.53 13.86 18.87
N VAL A 430 3.79 12.99 18.17
CA VAL A 430 3.80 11.54 18.40
C VAL A 430 5.15 10.91 18.07
N LEU A 431 5.86 11.38 17.04
CA LEU A 431 7.19 10.86 16.71
C LEU A 431 8.31 11.47 17.53
N CYS A 432 8.08 12.64 18.13
CA CYS A 432 9.11 13.46 18.77
C CYS A 432 10.30 13.80 17.84
N ILE A 433 10.06 13.90 16.53
CA ILE A 433 11.03 14.35 15.53
C ILE A 433 10.37 15.37 14.59
N PRO A 434 11.14 16.23 13.91
CA PRO A 434 10.57 17.19 12.98
C PRO A 434 9.87 16.50 11.80
N VAL A 435 8.72 17.04 11.42
CA VAL A 435 7.99 16.67 10.21
C VAL A 435 8.16 17.79 9.18
N VAL A 436 8.62 17.43 7.98
CA VAL A 436 8.94 18.37 6.89
C VAL A 436 7.97 18.15 5.75
N LYS A 437 7.18 19.18 5.44
CA LYS A 437 6.19 19.16 4.36
C LYS A 437 6.65 20.11 3.24
N PRO A 438 6.82 19.65 1.99
CA PRO A 438 7.07 20.53 0.87
C PRO A 438 5.84 21.39 0.55
N SER A 439 6.06 22.62 0.08
CA SER A 439 4.98 23.53 -0.34
C SER A 439 4.20 22.95 -1.52
N MET A 440 4.88 22.24 -2.42
CA MET A 440 4.30 21.51 -3.53
C MET A 440 3.96 20.08 -3.09
N SER A 441 2.67 19.73 -3.10
CA SER A 441 2.17 18.48 -2.52
C SER A 441 2.31 17.24 -3.43
N GLU A 442 2.54 17.42 -4.73
CA GLU A 442 2.64 16.37 -5.75
C GLU A 442 4.08 15.85 -5.95
N THR A 443 4.70 15.40 -4.86
CA THR A 443 6.09 14.90 -4.85
C THR A 443 6.26 13.67 -5.73
N THR A 444 5.24 12.84 -5.86
CA THR A 444 5.26 11.66 -6.73
C THR A 444 5.55 12.04 -8.19
N ALA A 445 4.77 12.97 -8.75
CA ALA A 445 4.96 13.43 -10.12
C ALA A 445 6.30 14.18 -10.28
N LEU A 446 6.71 14.94 -9.25
CA LEU A 446 8.00 15.61 -9.27
C LEU A 446 9.17 14.63 -9.33
N GLY A 447 9.13 13.52 -8.58
CA GLY A 447 10.21 12.53 -8.58
C GLY A 447 10.41 11.83 -9.92
N ALA A 448 9.34 11.49 -10.62
CA ALA A 448 9.45 10.96 -11.98
C ALA A 448 9.91 12.04 -13.00
N ALA A 449 9.50 13.31 -12.84
CA ALA A 449 10.04 14.41 -13.67
C ALA A 449 11.55 14.66 -13.41
N MET A 450 11.97 14.54 -12.15
CA MET A 450 13.36 14.62 -11.71
C MET A 450 14.19 13.54 -12.38
N ALA A 451 13.80 12.28 -12.23
CA ALA A 451 14.46 11.14 -12.88
C ALA A 451 14.52 11.33 -14.39
N ALA A 452 13.38 11.61 -15.04
CA ALA A 452 13.33 11.73 -16.49
C ALA A 452 14.29 12.76 -17.05
N GLY A 453 14.37 13.94 -16.44
CA GLY A 453 15.30 14.94 -16.96
C GLY A 453 16.68 14.94 -16.31
N ALA A 454 16.98 14.03 -15.38
CA ALA A 454 18.33 13.71 -14.95
C ALA A 454 18.99 12.64 -15.85
N ALA A 455 18.19 11.90 -16.62
CA ALA A 455 18.67 10.90 -17.56
C ALA A 455 19.78 11.42 -18.49
N GLU A 456 20.79 10.58 -18.70
CA GLU A 456 21.86 10.83 -19.65
C GLU A 456 21.29 11.07 -21.05
N GLY A 457 21.77 12.12 -21.72
CA GLY A 457 21.23 12.60 -23.00
C GLY A 457 20.12 13.65 -22.87
N VAL A 458 19.46 13.78 -21.71
CA VAL A 458 18.51 14.87 -21.44
C VAL A 458 19.15 15.97 -20.58
N GLY A 459 19.70 15.63 -19.41
CA GLY A 459 20.61 16.48 -18.63
C GLY A 459 20.08 17.86 -18.20
N VAL A 460 18.77 18.00 -17.93
CA VAL A 460 18.14 19.26 -17.50
C VAL A 460 17.78 19.31 -16.01
N TRP A 461 17.97 18.22 -15.26
CA TRP A 461 17.99 18.22 -13.78
C TRP A 461 19.30 17.65 -13.27
N SER A 462 19.75 18.16 -12.12
CA SER A 462 20.82 17.55 -11.33
C SER A 462 20.25 16.90 -10.08
N LEU A 463 20.52 15.61 -9.90
CA LEU A 463 20.17 14.86 -8.67
C LEU A 463 21.40 14.66 -7.78
N THR A 464 22.47 15.41 -8.05
CA THR A 464 23.68 15.40 -7.25
C THR A 464 23.40 16.13 -5.94
N PRO A 465 23.76 15.58 -4.76
CA PRO A 465 23.43 16.18 -3.46
C PRO A 465 23.81 17.66 -3.27
N GLY A 466 24.87 18.13 -3.94
CA GLY A 466 25.33 19.53 -3.88
C GLY A 466 24.66 20.50 -4.85
N ASP A 467 23.79 20.01 -5.73
CA ASP A 467 23.16 20.77 -6.82
C ASP A 467 21.65 20.47 -6.91
N LEU A 468 21.07 20.06 -5.78
CA LEU A 468 19.63 19.83 -5.68
C LEU A 468 18.88 21.15 -5.72
N THR A 469 17.79 21.19 -6.48
CA THR A 469 16.88 22.33 -6.51
C THR A 469 16.30 22.59 -5.12
N THR A 470 16.31 23.84 -4.63
CA THR A 470 15.69 24.16 -3.36
C THR A 470 14.16 24.14 -3.48
N ILE A 471 13.50 23.28 -2.71
CA ILE A 471 12.04 23.23 -2.61
C ILE A 471 11.62 23.90 -1.29
N PRO A 472 10.74 24.92 -1.30
CA PRO A 472 10.22 25.51 -0.08
C PRO A 472 9.50 24.46 0.78
N THR A 473 9.73 24.47 2.09
CA THR A 473 9.17 23.50 3.03
C THR A 473 8.64 24.19 4.29
N ASP A 474 7.55 23.65 4.81
CA ASP A 474 7.07 23.92 6.16
C ASP A 474 7.65 22.85 7.10
N LYS A 475 8.07 23.27 8.29
CA LYS A 475 8.63 22.38 9.31
C LYS A 475 7.82 22.44 10.59
N TYR A 476 7.30 21.29 11.00
CA TYR A 476 6.56 21.11 12.25
C TYR A 476 7.52 20.52 13.28
N GLN A 477 7.71 21.24 14.38
CA GLN A 477 8.55 20.81 15.49
C GLN A 477 7.67 20.15 16.56
N PRO A 478 8.16 19.12 17.27
CA PRO A 478 7.42 18.53 18.38
C PRO A 478 7.18 19.58 19.48
N LEU A 479 5.93 19.67 19.94
CA LEU A 479 5.49 20.55 21.02
C LEU A 479 5.29 19.80 22.34
N ILE A 480 5.21 18.47 22.29
CA ILE A 480 5.15 17.60 23.48
C ILE A 480 6.51 16.98 23.78
N ASN A 481 6.69 16.55 25.03
CA ASN A 481 7.90 15.85 25.45
C ASN A 481 7.81 14.33 25.13
N PRO A 482 8.95 13.62 25.12
CA PRO A 482 8.98 12.19 24.84
C PRO A 482 8.16 11.32 25.82
N GLU A 483 8.06 11.73 27.09
CA GLU A 483 7.32 10.97 28.12
C GLU A 483 5.81 10.97 27.84
N GLU A 484 5.27 12.13 27.47
CA GLU A 484 3.87 12.28 27.09
C GLU A 484 3.56 11.48 25.82
N SER A 485 4.45 11.57 24.82
CA SER A 485 4.33 10.81 23.58
C SER A 485 4.31 9.30 23.83
N GLU A 486 5.24 8.78 24.65
CA GLU A 486 5.28 7.36 25.01
C GLU A 486 4.04 6.94 25.80
N PHE A 487 3.56 7.77 26.73
CA PHE A 487 2.35 7.49 27.50
C PHE A 487 1.13 7.32 26.61
N ARG A 488 0.94 8.23 25.64
CA ARG A 488 -0.17 8.17 24.68
C ARG A 488 -0.03 6.93 23.78
N PHE A 489 1.18 6.66 23.31
CA PHE A 489 1.47 5.51 22.44
C PHE A 489 1.32 4.16 23.14
N ALA A 490 1.71 4.05 24.41
CA ALA A 490 1.52 2.83 25.21
C ALA A 490 0.04 2.47 25.39
N ARG A 491 -0.83 3.48 25.50
CA ARG A 491 -2.29 3.28 25.53
C ARG A 491 -2.85 2.93 24.16
N TRP A 492 -2.33 3.51 23.09
CA TRP A 492 -2.65 3.06 21.74
C TRP A 492 -2.32 1.57 21.57
N LYS A 493 -1.11 1.12 21.89
CA LYS A 493 -0.74 -0.32 21.84
C LYS A 493 -1.73 -1.23 22.57
N LYS A 494 -2.28 -0.78 23.72
CA LYS A 494 -3.35 -1.51 24.43
C LYS A 494 -4.64 -1.59 23.63
N ALA A 495 -5.05 -0.50 22.98
CA ALA A 495 -6.22 -0.51 22.10
C ALA A 495 -6.00 -1.39 20.86
N VAL A 496 -4.80 -1.42 20.26
CA VAL A 496 -4.47 -2.35 19.15
C VAL A 496 -4.76 -3.78 19.58
N GLN A 497 -4.25 -4.18 20.74
CA GLN A 497 -4.41 -5.54 21.26
C GLN A 497 -5.87 -5.93 21.48
N LYS A 498 -6.74 -4.96 21.77
CA LYS A 498 -8.19 -5.20 21.90
C LYS A 498 -8.90 -5.33 20.55
N ALA A 499 -8.31 -4.80 19.48
CA ALA A 499 -8.85 -4.88 18.13
C ALA A 499 -8.51 -6.21 17.44
N MET A 500 -7.41 -6.86 17.83
CA MET A 500 -6.94 -8.13 17.27
C MET A 500 -7.78 -9.33 17.71
N ASN A 501 -7.82 -10.39 16.89
CA ASN A 501 -8.58 -11.62 17.15
C ASN A 501 -10.08 -11.36 17.39
N TRP A 502 -10.62 -10.32 16.74
CA TRP A 502 -12.02 -9.93 16.90
C TRP A 502 -12.94 -10.86 16.10
N GLU A 503 -12.60 -11.13 14.84
CA GLU A 503 -13.26 -12.20 14.08
C GLU A 503 -12.65 -13.57 14.37
N THR A 504 -13.50 -14.57 14.53
CA THR A 504 -13.10 -15.97 14.67
C THR A 504 -13.35 -16.68 13.35
N THR A 505 -12.32 -17.32 12.80
CA THR A 505 -12.39 -18.09 11.54
C THR A 505 -12.94 -19.50 11.77
N GLU A 506 -14.01 -19.65 12.56
CA GLU A 506 -14.79 -20.89 12.54
C GLU A 506 -16.00 -20.73 11.62
N PRO A 507 -16.15 -21.58 10.58
CA PRO A 507 -17.43 -21.65 9.89
C PRO A 507 -18.48 -22.07 10.91
N ILE A 508 -19.61 -21.35 10.96
CA ILE A 508 -20.80 -21.80 11.67
C ILE A 508 -21.13 -23.18 11.11
N SER A 509 -20.77 -24.23 11.86
CA SER A 509 -21.21 -25.58 11.57
C SER A 509 -22.72 -25.57 11.81
N ASN A 510 -23.50 -25.50 10.73
CA ASN A 510 -24.90 -25.89 10.81
C ASN A 510 -24.90 -27.32 11.34
N GLY A 511 -25.38 -27.48 12.57
CA GLY A 511 -25.29 -28.70 13.34
C GLY A 511 -25.88 -29.88 12.59
N ASN A 512 -25.01 -30.70 12.01
CA ASN A 512 -25.19 -32.13 11.88
C ASN A 512 -23.94 -32.74 12.48
N GLY A 513 -24.03 -33.08 13.77
CA GLY A 513 -22.94 -33.70 14.51
C GLY A 513 -22.48 -35.01 13.86
N PRO A 514 -21.21 -35.41 14.05
CA PRO A 514 -20.71 -36.66 13.52
C PRO A 514 -21.40 -37.84 14.22
N CYS A 515 -22.02 -38.72 13.44
CA CYS A 515 -22.38 -40.06 13.89
C CYS A 515 -21.09 -40.84 14.16
N SER A 516 -20.69 -40.96 15.42
CA SER A 516 -19.58 -41.80 15.83
C SER A 516 -20.04 -43.23 16.12
N ASN A 517 -19.79 -44.12 15.17
CA ASN A 517 -19.67 -45.55 15.46
C ASN A 517 -18.27 -45.82 16.03
N GLY A 518 -18.21 -46.34 17.26
CA GLY A 518 -17.05 -47.10 17.76
C GLY A 518 -16.17 -46.41 18.81
N ASN A 519 -16.27 -46.91 20.03
CA ASN A 519 -15.31 -46.92 21.15
C ASN A 519 -14.49 -45.63 21.42
N GLY A 520 -15.02 -44.78 22.31
CA GLY A 520 -14.28 -43.66 22.90
C GLY A 520 -13.33 -44.07 24.03
N PRO A 521 -12.24 -43.32 24.28
CA PRO A 521 -11.47 -43.41 25.51
C PRO A 521 -12.12 -42.57 26.62
N CYS A 522 -12.02 -43.07 27.86
CA CYS A 522 -12.53 -42.42 29.07
C CYS A 522 -11.83 -41.08 29.35
N SER A 523 -12.62 -40.01 29.56
CA SER A 523 -12.16 -38.72 30.05
C SER A 523 -12.58 -38.50 31.51
N ASN A 524 -11.58 -38.18 32.36
CA ASN A 524 -11.78 -37.62 33.69
C ASN A 524 -12.12 -36.13 33.58
N GLY A 525 -13.17 -35.70 34.27
CA GLY A 525 -13.28 -34.34 34.81
C GLY A 525 -14.16 -33.35 34.02
N ASN A 526 -15.31 -33.04 34.65
CA ASN A 526 -16.16 -31.85 34.51
C ASN A 526 -16.79 -31.55 33.13
N GLY A 527 -17.99 -32.11 32.92
CA GLY A 527 -18.90 -31.71 31.85
C GLY A 527 -19.67 -30.41 32.16
N PRO A 528 -20.11 -29.66 31.13
CA PRO A 528 -20.84 -28.40 31.30
C PRO A 528 -22.34 -28.63 31.59
N CYS A 529 -22.93 -27.69 32.32
CA CYS A 529 -24.33 -27.65 32.71
C CYS A 529 -25.27 -27.56 31.49
N SER A 530 -26.29 -28.42 31.44
CA SER A 530 -27.35 -28.41 30.42
C SER A 530 -28.58 -27.61 30.89
N ASN A 531 -29.00 -26.64 30.07
CA ASN A 531 -30.33 -26.06 30.10
C ASN A 531 -31.27 -26.93 29.27
N GLY A 532 -32.33 -27.49 29.86
CA GLY A 532 -33.41 -28.13 29.11
C GLY A 532 -34.19 -29.17 29.90
N ASN A 533 -35.51 -28.95 29.98
CA ASN A 533 -36.57 -29.75 30.56
C ASN A 533 -36.28 -31.26 30.75
N GLY A 534 -36.45 -31.70 31.99
CA GLY A 534 -36.16 -33.08 32.42
C GLY A 534 -37.07 -34.15 31.79
N PRO A 535 -36.61 -35.41 31.71
CA PRO A 535 -37.44 -36.51 31.27
C PRO A 535 -38.23 -37.13 32.44
N ILE A 536 -39.48 -37.44 32.13
CA ILE A 536 -40.46 -38.23 32.87
C ILE A 536 -39.90 -39.65 33.08
N SER A 537 -39.95 -40.15 34.31
CA SER A 537 -39.50 -41.51 34.66
C SER A 537 -40.66 -42.51 34.57
N ASN A 538 -40.46 -43.57 33.77
CA ASN A 538 -41.27 -44.79 33.79
C ASN A 538 -40.51 -45.89 34.56
N GLY A 539 -41.08 -46.35 35.68
CA GLY A 539 -41.04 -47.76 36.06
C GLY A 539 -39.95 -48.26 37.04
N ASN A 540 -40.43 -48.64 38.22
CA ASN A 540 -39.96 -49.68 39.16
C ASN A 540 -38.73 -49.41 40.06
N GLY A 541 -39.01 -49.18 41.36
CA GLY A 541 -38.06 -49.38 42.47
C GLY A 541 -37.81 -50.87 42.77
N PRO A 542 -37.32 -51.29 43.96
CA PRO A 542 -37.12 -50.55 45.22
C PRO A 542 -35.72 -50.78 45.87
N CYS A 543 -35.43 -50.06 46.96
CA CYS A 543 -35.06 -50.64 48.28
C CYS A 543 -34.41 -49.61 49.21
N SER A 544 -35.05 -49.45 50.36
CA SER A 544 -34.65 -48.69 51.54
C SER A 544 -33.60 -49.41 52.38
N ASN A 545 -32.67 -48.65 52.96
CA ASN A 545 -32.06 -48.80 54.29
C ASN A 545 -31.30 -47.48 54.52
N GLY A 546 -31.56 -46.63 55.51
CA GLY A 546 -32.01 -46.86 56.87
C GLY A 546 -30.95 -46.26 57.81
N ASN A 547 -31.40 -45.41 58.74
CA ASN A 547 -30.73 -44.84 59.91
C ASN A 547 -29.92 -43.54 59.75
N GLY A 548 -30.59 -42.42 60.06
CA GLY A 548 -30.50 -41.88 61.43
C GLY A 548 -29.51 -40.75 61.70
N PRO A 549 -29.85 -39.83 62.64
CA PRO A 549 -29.50 -38.39 62.60
C PRO A 549 -28.44 -38.00 63.66
N ILE A 550 -27.90 -36.77 63.65
CA ILE A 550 -27.47 -35.87 64.78
C ILE A 550 -27.00 -34.53 64.12
N SER A 551 -27.78 -33.45 64.02
CA SER A 551 -28.11 -32.35 64.97
C SER A 551 -27.00 -31.29 65.23
N ASN A 552 -27.36 -30.03 64.95
CA ASN A 552 -26.92 -28.73 65.55
C ASN A 552 -25.42 -28.37 65.44
N GLU A 553 -24.97 -27.13 65.25
CA GLU A 553 -25.51 -25.83 65.68
C GLU A 553 -24.71 -24.68 65.02
N SER A 554 -25.39 -23.55 64.80
CA SER A 554 -24.94 -22.14 64.91
C SER A 554 -23.66 -21.63 64.22
N GLY A 555 -23.81 -20.49 63.51
CA GLY A 555 -22.76 -19.47 63.43
C GLY A 555 -22.84 -18.55 62.21
N GLU A 556 -23.72 -17.55 62.24
CA GLU A 556 -23.64 -16.37 61.37
C GLU A 556 -22.41 -15.51 61.73
N HIS A 557 -21.62 -15.12 60.73
CA HIS A 557 -21.49 -13.72 60.30
C HIS A 557 -20.79 -13.61 58.94
#